data_AF-A0A3A5AT64-F1
#
_entry.id   AF-A0A3A5AT64-F1
#
_cell.length_a   1.000
_cell.length_b   1.000
_cell.length_c   1.000
_cell.angle_alpha   90.00
_cell.angle_beta   90.00
_cell.angle_gamma   90.00
#
_symmetry.space_group_name_H-M   'P 1'
#
loop_
_entity.id
_entity.type
_entity.pdbx_description
1 polymer ?
#
loop_
_entity_poly.entity_id
_entity_poly.type
_entity_poly.pdbx_seq_one_letter_code
_entity_poly.pdbx_strand_id
1 'polypeptide(L)'
;MTRWNGEHADPEYALTNRANRLVNRAKGAMRDLTISIQNITEASKDGSGIIGSIDEIALQTELAAFNVAVEAARAGKAGAGFALVFGELCNPAMRAADAAPSMTGLLERAVREVRDGSDLVARTNDALLKVSDMASRVAGLARETAAAFKGKSKGSEHVIPMKGSGFSDS
;
A
#
# COMPACT_ATOMS: atom_id res chain seq x y z
N MET A 1 9.05 -45.72 29.08
CA MET A 1 8.18 -44.60 29.49
C MET A 1 8.95 -43.30 29.35
N THR A 2 8.74 -42.55 28.28
CA THR A 2 9.32 -41.21 28.09
C THR A 2 8.54 -40.20 28.93
N ARG A 3 9.18 -39.62 29.94
CA ARG A 3 8.64 -38.50 30.72
C ARG A 3 8.48 -37.32 29.76
N TRP A 4 7.24 -36.96 29.45
CA TRP A 4 6.93 -35.74 28.70
C TRP A 4 6.95 -34.59 29.72
N ASN A 5 8.07 -33.88 29.80
CA ASN A 5 8.18 -32.66 30.59
C ASN A 5 7.33 -31.58 29.91
N GLY A 6 6.51 -30.86 30.66
CA GLY A 6 5.58 -29.82 30.17
C GLY A 6 6.22 -28.57 29.52
N GLU A 7 7.47 -28.68 29.06
CA GLU A 7 8.29 -27.63 28.46
C GLU A 7 8.12 -27.53 26.93
N HIS A 8 7.47 -28.51 26.29
CA HIS A 8 7.31 -28.52 24.82
C HIS A 8 6.16 -27.64 24.30
N ALA A 9 5.33 -27.08 25.19
CA ALA A 9 4.22 -26.22 24.79
C ALA A 9 4.70 -24.76 24.50
N ASP A 10 5.73 -24.27 25.20
CA ASP A 10 6.18 -22.87 25.11
C ASP A 10 6.75 -22.40 23.77
N PRO A 11 7.60 -23.17 23.04
CA PRO A 11 8.19 -22.69 21.80
C PRO A 11 7.16 -22.54 20.67
N GLU A 12 6.16 -23.42 20.58
CA GLU A 12 5.10 -23.35 19.55
C GLU A 12 4.19 -22.13 19.74
N TYR A 13 3.86 -21.79 20.99
CA TYR A 13 3.12 -20.55 21.30
C TYR A 13 3.95 -19.30 21.04
N ALA A 14 5.23 -19.31 21.39
CA ALA A 14 6.12 -18.20 21.13
C ALA A 14 6.25 -17.90 19.62
N LEU A 15 6.35 -18.97 18.80
CA LEU A 15 6.37 -18.87 17.33
C LEU A 15 5.06 -18.30 16.78
N THR A 16 3.92 -18.79 17.26
CA THR A 16 2.60 -18.33 16.78
C THR A 16 2.33 -16.88 17.16
N ASN A 17 2.67 -16.48 18.39
CA ASN A 17 2.58 -15.08 18.82
C ASN A 17 3.51 -14.17 18.01
N ARG A 18 4.71 -14.65 17.64
CA ARG A 18 5.63 -13.91 16.78
C ARG A 18 5.08 -13.76 15.37
N ALA A 19 4.47 -14.81 14.79
CA ALA A 19 3.81 -14.76 13.49
C ALA A 19 2.66 -13.73 13.50
N ASN A 20 1.79 -13.75 14.50
CA ASN A 20 0.71 -12.77 14.63
C ASN A 20 1.22 -11.32 14.74
N ARG A 21 2.30 -11.08 15.50
CA ARG A 21 2.93 -9.75 15.56
C ARG A 21 3.49 -9.31 14.21
N LEU A 22 4.12 -10.21 13.44
CA LEU A 22 4.63 -9.91 12.11
C LEU A 22 3.49 -9.57 11.14
N VAL A 23 2.41 -10.34 11.14
CA VAL A 23 1.24 -10.08 10.32
C VAL A 23 0.59 -8.74 10.68
N ASN A 24 0.45 -8.42 11.96
CA ASN A 24 -0.10 -7.12 12.39
C ASN A 24 0.78 -5.94 11.95
N ARG A 25 2.11 -6.07 12.02
CA ARG A 25 3.02 -5.06 11.47
C ARG A 25 2.89 -4.93 9.96
N ALA A 26 2.78 -6.05 9.24
CA ALA A 26 2.58 -6.06 7.79
C ALA A 26 1.26 -5.36 7.41
N LYS A 27 0.17 -5.61 8.14
CA LYS A 27 -1.11 -4.91 7.96
C LYS A 27 -0.99 -3.40 8.18
N GLY A 28 -0.25 -2.99 9.21
CA GLY A 28 0.05 -1.57 9.46
C GLY A 28 0.78 -0.93 8.28
N ALA A 29 1.86 -1.56 7.82
CA ALA A 29 2.62 -1.10 6.66
C ALA A 29 1.78 -1.04 5.38
N MET A 30 0.89 -2.02 5.15
CA MET A 30 -0.04 -1.99 4.02
C MET A 30 -1.03 -0.82 4.11
N ARG A 31 -1.53 -0.50 5.31
CA ARG A 31 -2.39 0.68 5.50
C ARG A 31 -1.67 1.98 5.17
N ASP A 32 -0.44 2.12 5.64
CA ASP A 32 0.37 3.31 5.37
C ASP A 32 0.70 3.42 3.87
N LEU A 33 0.96 2.29 3.20
CA LEU A 33 1.13 2.22 1.75
C LEU A 33 -0.13 2.64 0.99
N THR A 34 -1.33 2.20 1.41
CA THR A 34 -2.60 2.65 0.81
C THR A 34 -2.76 4.16 0.92
N ILE A 35 -2.41 4.75 2.08
CA ILE A 35 -2.47 6.20 2.26
C ILE A 35 -1.49 6.91 1.32
N SER A 36 -0.26 6.42 1.18
CA SER A 36 0.70 6.98 0.22
C SER A 36 0.21 6.92 -1.22
N ILE A 37 -0.38 5.79 -1.64
CA ILE A 37 -0.98 5.63 -2.98
C ILE A 37 -2.10 6.65 -3.21
N GLN A 38 -2.94 6.89 -2.20
CA GLN A 38 -4.01 7.87 -2.27
C GLN A 38 -3.45 9.30 -2.42
N ASN A 39 -2.45 9.66 -1.63
CA ASN A 39 -1.78 10.96 -1.70
C ASN A 39 -1.10 11.18 -3.06
N ILE A 40 -0.47 10.15 -3.64
CA ILE A 40 0.13 10.24 -4.99
C ILE A 40 -0.96 10.46 -6.04
N THR A 41 -2.10 9.78 -5.90
CA THR A 41 -3.24 9.95 -6.83
C THR A 41 -3.78 11.37 -6.79
N GLU A 42 -3.93 11.95 -5.59
CA GLU A 42 -4.38 13.33 -5.41
C GLU A 42 -3.38 14.34 -5.97
N ALA A 43 -2.09 14.21 -5.60
CA ALA A 43 -1.03 15.04 -6.13
C ALA A 43 -0.91 14.98 -7.67
N SER A 44 -1.18 13.82 -8.27
CA SER A 44 -1.19 13.66 -9.74
C SER A 44 -2.35 14.40 -10.39
N LYS A 45 -3.54 14.42 -9.74
CA LYS A 45 -4.70 15.20 -10.22
C LYS A 45 -4.44 16.69 -10.10
N ASP A 46 -3.90 17.14 -8.98
CA ASP A 46 -3.52 18.55 -8.78
C ASP A 46 -2.48 18.98 -9.81
N GLY A 47 -1.47 18.14 -10.04
CA GLY A 47 -0.49 18.33 -11.11
C GLY A 47 -1.16 18.50 -12.48
N SER A 48 -2.16 17.68 -12.80
CA SER A 48 -2.87 17.79 -14.08
C SER A 48 -3.65 19.10 -14.20
N GLY A 49 -4.22 19.59 -13.10
CA GLY A 49 -4.86 20.91 -13.05
C GLY A 49 -3.87 22.04 -13.31
N ILE A 50 -2.68 21.98 -12.71
CA ILE A 50 -1.61 22.95 -12.94
C ILE A 50 -1.17 22.96 -14.41
N ILE A 51 -1.00 21.78 -15.03
CA ILE A 51 -0.67 21.70 -16.47
C ILE A 51 -1.77 22.33 -17.32
N GLY A 52 -3.05 22.10 -16.99
CA GLY A 52 -4.16 22.76 -17.67
C GLY A 52 -4.11 24.29 -17.57
N SER A 53 -3.79 24.84 -16.39
CA SER A 53 -3.60 26.29 -16.24
C SER A 53 -2.40 26.82 -17.02
N ILE A 54 -1.31 26.05 -17.12
CA ILE A 54 -0.14 26.43 -17.93
C ILE A 54 -0.51 26.49 -19.43
N ASP A 55 -1.26 25.50 -19.91
CA ASP A 55 -1.74 25.45 -21.30
C ASP A 55 -2.67 26.65 -21.61
N GLU A 56 -3.57 26.98 -20.68
CA GLU A 56 -4.42 28.17 -20.79
C GLU A 56 -3.60 29.47 -20.85
N ILE A 57 -2.59 29.62 -19.98
CA ILE A 57 -1.69 30.80 -19.99
C ILE A 57 -0.90 30.87 -21.31
N ALA A 58 -0.46 29.73 -21.84
CA ALA A 58 0.24 29.66 -23.11
C ALA A 58 -0.67 30.16 -24.25
N LEU A 59 -1.90 29.66 -24.34
CA LEU A 59 -2.89 30.09 -25.33
C LEU A 59 -3.23 31.59 -25.21
N GLN A 60 -3.42 32.08 -23.98
CA GLN A 60 -3.65 33.52 -23.74
C GLN A 60 -2.47 34.37 -24.21
N THR A 61 -1.24 33.88 -23.99
CA THR A 61 -0.02 34.57 -24.43
C THR A 61 0.09 34.59 -25.95
N GLU A 62 -0.23 33.48 -26.62
CA GLU A 62 -0.29 33.41 -28.09
C GLU A 62 -1.32 34.37 -28.68
N LEU A 63 -2.52 34.43 -28.10
CA LEU A 63 -3.58 35.36 -28.51
C LEU A 63 -3.17 36.82 -28.30
N ALA A 64 -2.55 37.15 -27.17
CA ALA A 64 -2.04 38.50 -26.91
C ALA A 64 -0.95 38.89 -27.91
N ALA A 65 -0.02 37.98 -28.21
CA ALA A 65 1.03 38.20 -29.20
C ALA A 65 0.46 38.39 -30.61
N PHE A 66 -0.55 37.61 -30.99
CA PHE A 66 -1.26 37.77 -32.27
C PHE A 66 -1.90 39.17 -32.38
N ASN A 67 -2.59 39.62 -31.35
CA ASN A 67 -3.20 40.97 -31.32
C ASN A 67 -2.15 42.06 -31.49
N VAL A 68 -0.99 41.92 -30.84
CA VAL A 68 0.12 42.87 -31.00
C VAL A 68 0.72 42.81 -32.39
N ALA A 69 0.90 41.63 -32.98
CA ALA A 69 1.40 41.49 -34.34
C ALA A 69 0.48 42.18 -35.36
N VAL A 70 -0.85 42.06 -35.20
CA VAL A 70 -1.84 42.76 -36.01
C VAL A 70 -1.71 44.28 -35.88
N GLU A 71 -1.63 44.80 -34.64
CA GLU A 71 -1.54 46.24 -34.42
C GLU A 71 -0.17 46.82 -34.85
N ALA A 72 0.91 46.05 -34.71
CA ALA A 72 2.22 46.40 -35.22
C ALA A 72 2.23 46.48 -36.75
N ALA A 73 1.57 45.55 -37.44
CA ALA A 73 1.41 45.59 -38.90
C ALA A 73 0.61 46.84 -39.33
N ARG A 74 -0.43 47.19 -38.57
CA ARG A 74 -1.23 48.41 -38.80
C ARG A 74 -0.43 49.70 -38.58
N ALA A 75 0.48 49.71 -37.62
CA ALA A 75 1.38 50.85 -37.34
C ALA A 75 2.55 50.99 -38.34
N GLY A 76 2.74 50.03 -39.24
CA GLY A 76 3.78 50.06 -40.26
C GLY A 76 5.19 50.15 -39.67
N LYS A 77 6.01 51.12 -40.11
CA LYS A 77 7.40 51.28 -39.64
C LYS A 77 7.50 51.55 -38.13
N ALA A 78 6.49 52.17 -37.52
CA ALA A 78 6.49 52.45 -36.08
C ALA A 78 6.27 51.18 -35.24
N GLY A 79 5.59 50.16 -35.79
CA GLY A 79 5.30 48.90 -35.09
C GLY A 79 6.38 47.82 -35.23
N ALA A 80 7.35 48.00 -36.14
CA ALA A 80 8.33 46.96 -36.47
C ALA A 80 9.19 46.50 -35.27
N GLY A 81 9.58 47.43 -34.39
CA GLY A 81 10.33 47.09 -33.17
C GLY A 81 9.49 46.35 -32.14
N PHE A 82 8.20 46.68 -32.03
CA PHE A 82 7.27 45.99 -31.13
C PHE A 82 7.00 44.55 -31.59
N ALA A 83 6.84 44.32 -32.89
CA ALA A 83 6.64 42.98 -33.44
C ALA A 83 7.83 42.05 -33.15
N LEU A 84 9.07 42.55 -33.22
CA LEU A 84 10.28 41.77 -32.95
C LEU A 84 10.34 41.30 -31.49
N VAL A 85 10.11 42.21 -30.54
CA VAL A 85 10.14 41.90 -29.10
C VAL A 85 9.03 40.90 -28.72
N PHE A 86 7.84 41.04 -29.28
CA PHE A 86 6.74 40.11 -29.01
C PHE A 86 6.95 38.73 -29.64
N GLY A 87 7.65 38.64 -30.77
CA GLY A 87 8.05 37.35 -31.36
C GLY A 87 8.93 36.52 -30.40
N GLU A 88 9.85 37.15 -29.67
CA GLU A 88 10.71 36.47 -28.69
C GLU A 88 9.92 35.98 -27.47
N LEU A 89 8.89 36.71 -27.04
CA LEU A 89 8.02 36.34 -25.90
C LEU A 89 7.08 35.16 -26.23
N CYS A 90 6.81 34.90 -27.50
CA CYS A 90 5.90 33.84 -27.92
C CYS A 90 6.54 32.44 -27.88
N ASN A 91 7.87 32.37 -28.08
CA ASN A 91 8.59 31.09 -28.13
C ASN A 91 8.44 30.25 -26.84
N PRO A 92 8.56 30.82 -25.61
CA PRO A 92 8.25 30.10 -24.38
C PRO A 92 6.81 29.58 -24.29
N ALA A 93 5.82 30.35 -24.78
CA ALA A 93 4.41 29.97 -24.73
C ALA A 93 4.13 28.77 -25.66
N MET A 94 4.61 28.81 -26.90
CA MET A 94 4.48 27.69 -27.84
C MET A 94 5.15 26.42 -27.28
N ARG A 95 6.33 26.55 -26.68
CA ARG A 95 7.02 25.41 -26.05
C ARG A 95 6.23 24.83 -24.88
N ALA A 96 5.50 25.65 -24.13
CA ALA A 96 4.64 25.19 -23.04
C ALA A 96 3.40 24.45 -23.59
N ALA A 97 2.73 25.01 -24.60
CA ALA A 97 1.59 24.40 -25.28
C ALA A 97 1.95 23.04 -25.92
N ASP A 98 3.13 22.94 -26.54
CA ASP A 98 3.63 21.68 -27.11
C ASP A 98 3.96 20.63 -26.05
N ALA A 99 4.42 21.05 -24.87
CA ALA A 99 4.82 20.14 -23.79
C ALA A 99 3.64 19.67 -22.93
N ALA A 100 2.60 20.49 -22.79
CA ALA A 100 1.47 20.23 -21.90
C ALA A 100 0.78 18.88 -22.16
N PRO A 101 0.44 18.48 -23.41
CA PRO A 101 -0.18 17.17 -23.68
C PRO A 101 0.69 15.98 -23.24
N SER A 102 2.02 16.09 -23.42
CA SER A 102 2.96 15.05 -23.02
C SER A 102 3.03 14.91 -21.50
N MET A 103 3.04 16.04 -20.78
CA MET A 103 3.01 16.08 -19.31
C MET A 103 1.69 15.52 -18.76
N THR A 104 0.56 15.90 -19.33
CA THR A 104 -0.76 15.33 -18.99
C THR A 104 -0.77 13.81 -19.22
N GLY A 105 -0.25 13.34 -20.35
CA GLY A 105 -0.14 11.91 -20.63
C GLY A 105 0.75 11.14 -19.64
N LEU A 106 1.82 11.76 -19.12
CA LEU A 106 2.65 11.17 -18.06
C LEU A 106 1.88 11.05 -16.74
N LEU A 107 1.12 12.07 -16.36
CA LEU A 107 0.30 12.06 -15.14
C LEU A 107 -0.84 11.05 -15.23
N GLU A 108 -1.52 10.95 -16.36
CA GLU A 108 -2.54 9.92 -16.58
C GLU A 108 -1.97 8.50 -16.49
N ARG A 109 -0.76 8.27 -17.02
CA ARG A 109 -0.05 7.00 -16.86
C ARG A 109 0.25 6.73 -15.39
N ALA A 110 0.78 7.71 -14.65
CA ALA A 110 1.07 7.57 -13.23
C ALA A 110 -0.20 7.22 -12.42
N VAL A 111 -1.34 7.86 -12.69
CA VAL A 111 -2.62 7.54 -12.05
C VAL A 111 -3.06 6.11 -12.33
N ARG A 112 -2.89 5.62 -13.57
CA ARG A 112 -3.19 4.22 -13.92
C ARG A 112 -2.29 3.24 -13.17
N GLU A 113 -0.99 3.46 -13.17
CA GLU A 113 -0.03 2.58 -12.46
C GLU A 113 -0.28 2.55 -10.94
N VAL A 114 -0.62 3.70 -10.35
CA VAL A 114 -0.97 3.80 -8.92
C VAL A 114 -2.26 3.05 -8.61
N ARG A 115 -3.26 3.08 -9.51
CA ARG A 115 -4.49 2.30 -9.37
C ARG A 115 -4.20 0.80 -9.39
N ASP A 116 -3.38 0.34 -10.34
CA ASP A 116 -2.99 -1.07 -10.42
C ASP A 116 -2.20 -1.51 -9.17
N GLY A 117 -1.34 -0.63 -8.65
CA GLY A 117 -0.65 -0.81 -7.37
C GLY A 117 -1.62 -0.92 -6.19
N SER A 118 -2.68 -0.12 -6.16
CA SER A 118 -3.72 -0.18 -5.13
C SER A 118 -4.44 -1.54 -5.11
N ASP A 119 -4.77 -2.08 -6.29
CA ASP A 119 -5.38 -3.40 -6.42
C ASP A 119 -4.45 -4.51 -5.91
N LEU A 120 -3.14 -4.40 -6.17
CA LEU A 120 -2.14 -5.34 -5.67
C LEU A 120 -2.03 -5.27 -4.13
N VAL A 121 -2.05 -4.07 -3.55
CA VAL A 121 -2.06 -3.88 -2.10
C VAL A 121 -3.32 -4.47 -1.48
N ALA A 122 -4.49 -4.27 -2.08
CA ALA A 122 -5.75 -4.84 -1.60
C ALA A 122 -5.71 -6.38 -1.58
N ARG A 123 -5.22 -7.02 -2.65
CA ARG A 123 -5.05 -8.48 -2.72
C ARG A 123 -4.04 -8.99 -1.69
N THR A 124 -2.96 -8.24 -1.49
CA THR A 124 -1.94 -8.57 -0.49
C THR A 124 -2.50 -8.49 0.93
N ASN A 125 -3.34 -7.49 1.22
CA ASN A 125 -4.01 -7.34 2.51
C ASN A 125 -4.98 -8.51 2.78
N ASP A 126 -5.75 -8.95 1.77
CA ASP A 126 -6.61 -10.15 1.88
C ASP A 126 -5.80 -11.42 2.18
N ALA A 127 -4.66 -11.62 1.50
CA ALA A 127 -3.76 -12.72 1.79
C ALA A 127 -3.22 -12.66 3.23
N LEU A 128 -2.82 -11.48 3.72
CA LEU A 128 -2.37 -11.29 5.10
C LEU A 128 -3.48 -11.55 6.12
N LEU A 129 -4.74 -11.23 5.81
CA LEU A 129 -5.88 -11.58 6.66
C LEU A 129 -6.04 -13.10 6.79
N LYS A 130 -5.94 -13.84 5.68
CA LYS A 130 -5.98 -15.31 5.67
C LYS A 130 -4.83 -15.91 6.47
N VAL A 131 -3.61 -15.39 6.33
CA VAL A 131 -2.45 -15.84 7.12
C VAL A 131 -2.66 -15.58 8.61
N SER A 132 -3.24 -14.42 8.97
CA SER A 132 -3.60 -14.08 10.36
C SER A 132 -4.60 -15.08 10.97
N ASP A 133 -5.62 -15.47 10.19
CA ASP A 133 -6.61 -16.44 10.62
C ASP A 133 -5.97 -17.83 10.83
N MET A 134 -5.18 -18.30 9.86
CA MET A 134 -4.48 -19.58 9.98
C MET A 134 -3.54 -19.61 11.19
N ALA A 135 -2.77 -18.54 11.44
CA ALA A 135 -1.92 -18.43 12.61
C ALA A 135 -2.74 -18.50 13.92
N SER A 136 -3.92 -17.86 13.96
CA SER A 136 -4.81 -17.90 15.12
C SER A 136 -5.39 -19.29 15.36
N ARG A 137 -5.76 -20.00 14.30
CA ARG A 137 -6.23 -21.40 14.36
C ARG A 137 -5.15 -22.36 14.84
N VAL A 138 -3.91 -22.21 14.36
CA VAL A 138 -2.76 -22.98 14.85
C VAL A 138 -2.52 -22.72 16.35
N ALA A 139 -2.64 -21.46 16.79
CA ALA A 139 -2.54 -21.14 18.22
C ALA A 139 -3.62 -21.85 19.06
N GLY A 140 -4.84 -21.91 18.54
CA GLY A 140 -5.97 -22.60 19.16
C GLY A 140 -5.75 -24.12 19.27
N LEU A 141 -5.35 -24.75 18.18
CA LEU A 141 -5.04 -26.19 18.16
C LEU A 141 -3.90 -26.54 19.13
N ALA A 142 -2.85 -25.72 19.21
CA ALA A 142 -1.78 -25.90 20.17
C ALA A 142 -2.29 -25.84 21.63
N ARG A 143 -3.26 -24.94 21.92
CA ARG A 143 -3.91 -24.88 23.25
C ARG A 143 -4.69 -26.14 23.58
N GLU A 144 -5.45 -26.64 22.62
CA GLU A 144 -6.23 -27.87 22.80
C GLU A 144 -5.33 -29.09 23.01
N THR A 145 -4.25 -29.24 22.24
CA THR A 145 -3.31 -30.36 22.40
C THR A 145 -2.63 -30.29 23.77
N ALA A 146 -2.12 -29.13 24.19
CA ALA A 146 -1.51 -28.96 25.50
C ALA A 146 -2.49 -29.27 26.66
N ALA A 147 -3.76 -28.86 26.53
CA ALA A 147 -4.80 -29.16 27.50
C ALA A 147 -5.11 -30.67 27.57
N ALA A 148 -5.21 -31.34 26.41
CA ALA A 148 -5.46 -32.78 26.32
C ALA A 148 -4.32 -33.61 26.96
N PHE A 149 -3.06 -33.21 26.76
CA PHE A 149 -1.92 -33.86 27.41
C PHE A 149 -1.93 -33.71 28.94
N LYS A 150 -2.25 -32.50 29.44
CA LYS A 150 -2.36 -32.25 30.88
C LYS A 150 -3.53 -33.01 31.54
N GLY A 151 -4.63 -33.19 30.81
CA GLY A 151 -5.77 -34.01 31.25
C GLY A 151 -5.41 -35.50 31.32
N LYS A 152 -4.70 -36.02 30.31
CA LYS A 152 -4.26 -37.43 30.27
C LYS A 152 -3.24 -37.76 31.36
N SER A 153 -2.31 -36.86 31.70
CA SER A 153 -1.34 -37.10 32.77
C SER A 153 -2.00 -37.25 34.15
N LYS A 154 -3.04 -36.44 34.43
CA LYS A 154 -3.84 -36.54 35.66
C LYS A 154 -4.68 -37.82 35.71
N GLY A 155 -5.18 -38.29 34.55
CA GLY A 155 -5.94 -39.54 34.46
C GLY A 155 -5.09 -40.79 34.70
N SER A 156 -3.84 -40.81 34.27
CA SER A 156 -2.92 -41.93 34.49
C SER A 156 -2.42 -42.08 35.93
N GLU A 157 -2.56 -41.03 36.76
CA GLU A 157 -2.19 -41.07 38.18
C GLU A 157 -3.27 -41.73 39.06
N HIS A 158 -4.48 -41.94 38.54
CA HIS A 158 -5.62 -42.48 39.28
C HIS A 158 -5.85 -44.00 39.11
N VAL A 159 -5.01 -44.72 38.35
CA VAL A 159 -5.26 -46.13 38.01
C VAL A 159 -4.31 -47.10 38.74
N ILE A 160 -4.24 -47.08 40.07
CA ILE A 160 -3.98 -48.28 40.89
C ILE A 160 -4.66 -48.11 42.27
N PRO A 161 -5.80 -48.79 42.51
CA PRO A 161 -5.82 -49.73 43.62
C PRO A 161 -6.58 -50.99 43.22
N MET A 162 -5.88 -52.05 42.82
CA MET A 162 -6.47 -53.40 42.86
C MET A 162 -5.84 -54.20 44.00
N LYS A 163 -6.67 -54.39 45.02
CA LYS A 163 -6.56 -55.34 46.12
C LYS A 163 -5.85 -56.64 45.71
N GLY A 164 -4.69 -56.89 46.31
CA GLY A 164 -4.19 -58.25 46.53
C GLY A 164 -4.57 -58.67 47.96
N SER A 165 -5.84 -59.01 48.19
CA SER A 165 -6.30 -59.61 49.44
C SER A 165 -6.42 -61.12 49.26
N GLY A 166 -5.61 -61.88 50.00
CA GLY A 166 -5.91 -63.25 50.40
C GLY A 166 -5.41 -64.37 49.49
N PHE A 167 -4.31 -65.01 49.89
CA PHE A 167 -4.32 -66.47 49.98
C PHE A 167 -3.57 -66.91 51.24
N SER A 168 -4.21 -67.83 51.95
CA SER A 168 -3.94 -68.32 53.29
C SER A 168 -2.92 -69.46 53.32
N ASP A 169 -2.58 -69.84 54.56
CA ASP A 169 -2.12 -71.15 55.04
C ASP A 169 -0.64 -71.50 54.93
N SER A 170 0.08 -71.29 56.03
CA SER A 170 0.49 -72.35 56.99
C SER A 170 1.22 -71.75 58.18
#